data_AF-A0A9D5JWB7-F1
#
_entry.id   AF-A0A9D5JWB7-F1
#
_cell.length_a   1.000
_cell.length_b   1.000
_cell.length_c   1.000
_cell.angle_alpha   90.00
_cell.angle_beta   90.00
_cell.angle_gamma   90.00
#
_symmetry.space_group_name_H-M   'P 1'
#
loop_
_entity.id
_entity.type
_entity.pdbx_description
1 polymer ?
#
loop_
_entity_poly.entity_id
_entity_poly.type
_entity_poly.pdbx_seq_one_letter_code
_entity_poly.pdbx_strand_id
1 'polypeptide(L)'
;MALSSYFWNGLQHAVFGGCLALLFQKISHAPYVKKPEFLVGLIASSSALFFLPTHIAHPRSPLDWFYQFLHYPLSDWDILLLSLDWHRFFLTHSLLIPAILLIMLLHKPSGYRLGMGVAVGLSSHLIWDALTCSLRTPVVFITHWLEIRGYWGKGWLLINGMLLFWFAWFLHRKTHESSTALHKTT
;
A
#
# COMPACT_ATOMS: atom_id res chain seq x y z
N MET A 1 9.56 17.54 20.27
CA MET A 1 10.48 16.55 19.67
C MET A 1 9.77 15.42 18.92
N ALA A 2 8.54 15.01 19.26
CA ALA A 2 7.82 13.93 18.54
C ALA A 2 7.29 14.33 17.14
N LEU A 3 6.98 15.61 16.90
CA LEU A 3 6.48 16.07 15.60
C LEU A 3 7.52 15.98 14.49
N SER A 4 8.79 16.30 14.80
CA SER A 4 9.87 16.21 13.82
C SER A 4 10.13 14.76 13.41
N SER A 5 10.08 13.81 14.35
CA SER A 5 10.25 12.38 14.02
C SER A 5 9.12 11.83 13.15
N TYR A 6 7.88 12.26 13.37
CA TYR A 6 6.74 11.79 12.59
C TYR A 6 6.77 12.30 11.15
N PHE A 7 7.02 13.61 10.98
CA PHE A 7 7.17 14.22 9.66
C PHE A 7 8.26 13.51 8.84
N TRP A 8 9.46 13.34 9.42
CA TRP A 8 10.58 12.71 8.71
C TRP A 8 10.32 11.24 8.39
N ASN A 9 9.68 10.50 9.29
CA ASN A 9 9.28 9.12 9.03
C ASN A 9 8.30 9.04 7.86
N GLY A 10 7.27 9.89 7.85
CA GLY A 10 6.32 9.96 6.75
C GLY A 10 6.96 10.39 5.41
N LEU A 11 7.91 11.31 5.44
CA LEU A 11 8.66 11.68 4.24
C LEU A 11 9.50 10.51 3.72
N GLN A 12 10.13 9.74 4.60
CA GLN A 12 10.87 8.54 4.22
C GLN A 12 9.96 7.48 3.59
N HIS A 13 8.75 7.26 4.13
CA HIS A 13 7.73 6.42 3.50
C HIS A 13 7.38 6.92 2.09
N ALA A 14 7.13 8.22 1.93
CA ALA A 14 6.80 8.82 0.63
C ALA A 14 7.92 8.63 -0.39
N VAL A 15 9.17 8.87 0.01
CA VAL A 15 10.36 8.66 -0.83
C VAL A 15 10.50 7.19 -1.21
N PHE A 16 10.32 6.28 -0.25
CA PHE A 16 10.39 4.84 -0.51
C PHE A 16 9.31 4.38 -1.50
N GLY A 17 8.08 4.88 -1.36
CA GLY A 17 6.99 4.66 -2.33
C GLY A 17 7.32 5.17 -3.73
N GLY A 18 7.90 6.37 -3.83
CA GLY A 18 8.40 6.92 -5.08
C GLY A 18 9.49 6.05 -5.72
N CYS A 19 10.47 5.60 -4.94
CA CYS A 19 11.51 4.69 -5.42
C CYS A 19 10.93 3.37 -5.94
N LEU A 20 9.95 2.80 -5.25
CA LEU A 20 9.31 1.55 -5.67
C LEU A 20 8.46 1.73 -6.94
N ALA A 21 7.79 2.87 -7.10
CA ALA A 21 7.10 3.24 -8.33
C ALA A 21 8.06 3.41 -9.51
N LEU A 22 9.22 4.04 -9.30
CA LEU A 22 10.26 4.16 -10.33
C LEU A 22 10.88 2.80 -10.68
N LEU A 23 11.12 1.94 -9.69
CA LEU A 23 11.57 0.57 -9.92
C LEU A 23 10.54 -0.19 -10.77
N PHE A 24 9.25 -0.12 -10.39
CA PHE A 24 8.16 -0.71 -11.15
C PHE A 24 8.17 -0.22 -12.59
N GLN A 25 8.22 1.10 -12.82
CA GLN A 25 8.30 1.68 -14.16
C GLN A 25 9.48 1.12 -14.96
N LYS A 26 10.67 1.01 -14.34
CA LYS A 26 11.89 0.55 -14.99
C LYS A 26 11.82 -0.91 -15.42
N ILE A 27 11.29 -1.80 -14.57
CA ILE A 27 11.24 -3.25 -14.85
C ILE A 27 10.03 -3.68 -15.69
N SER A 28 8.97 -2.86 -15.69
CA SER A 28 7.71 -3.16 -16.38
C SER A 28 7.58 -2.38 -17.69
N HIS A 29 8.34 -1.29 -17.87
CA HIS A 29 8.16 -0.29 -18.91
C HIS A 29 6.76 0.36 -18.91
N ALA A 30 6.03 0.31 -17.79
CA ALA A 30 4.67 0.84 -17.69
C ALA A 30 4.63 2.38 -17.89
N PRO A 31 4.09 2.90 -19.01
CA PRO A 31 4.07 4.35 -19.27
C PRO A 31 3.07 5.10 -18.38
N TYR A 32 2.15 4.38 -17.73
CA TYR A 32 1.07 4.96 -16.93
C TYR A 32 1.46 5.30 -15.49
N VAL A 33 2.69 5.04 -15.04
CA VAL A 33 3.14 5.35 -13.67
C VAL A 33 3.00 6.85 -13.34
N LYS A 34 3.09 7.71 -14.36
CA LYS A 34 2.90 9.17 -14.21
C LYS A 34 1.43 9.62 -14.32
N LYS A 35 0.50 8.70 -14.58
CA LYS A 35 -0.91 9.04 -14.76
C LYS A 35 -1.57 9.27 -13.39
N PRO A 36 -2.52 10.22 -13.28
CA PRO A 36 -3.15 10.55 -12.00
C PRO A 36 -3.76 9.34 -11.29
N GLU A 37 -4.36 8.40 -12.02
CA GLU A 37 -5.00 7.23 -11.42
C GLU A 37 -3.99 6.34 -10.68
N PHE A 38 -2.82 6.12 -11.28
CA PHE A 38 -1.74 5.38 -10.64
C PHE A 38 -1.22 6.12 -9.40
N LEU A 39 -0.98 7.43 -9.52
CA LEU A 39 -0.47 8.24 -8.41
C LEU A 39 -1.46 8.31 -7.25
N VAL A 40 -2.76 8.41 -7.51
CA VAL A 40 -3.81 8.36 -6.49
C VAL A 40 -3.79 7.01 -5.78
N GLY A 41 -3.74 5.91 -6.54
CA GLY A 41 -3.64 4.57 -5.96
C GLY A 41 -2.39 4.39 -5.10
N LEU A 42 -1.25 4.87 -5.61
CA LEU A 42 0.03 4.84 -4.91
C LEU A 42 -0.04 5.63 -3.60
N ILE A 43 -0.51 6.87 -3.63
CA ILE A 43 -0.56 7.76 -2.44
C ILE A 43 -1.57 7.24 -1.41
N ALA A 44 -2.72 6.73 -1.83
CA ALA A 44 -3.74 6.21 -0.92
C ALA A 44 -3.32 4.92 -0.20
N SER A 45 -2.27 4.24 -0.70
CA SER A 45 -1.86 2.93 -0.19
C SER A 45 -0.42 2.83 0.29
N SER A 46 0.46 3.71 -0.17
CA SER A 46 1.74 3.98 0.46
C SER A 46 1.49 5.03 1.52
N SER A 47 2.05 4.89 2.71
CA SER A 47 1.95 5.87 3.82
C SER A 47 2.60 7.23 3.52
N ALA A 48 2.57 7.66 2.27
CA ALA A 48 3.10 8.89 1.75
C ALA A 48 2.48 10.12 2.44
N LEU A 49 1.27 10.02 2.99
CA LEU A 49 0.63 11.15 3.67
C LEU A 49 0.99 11.27 5.16
N PHE A 50 1.81 10.38 5.70
CA PHE A 50 2.23 10.43 7.11
C PHE A 50 3.06 11.66 7.46
N PHE A 51 3.62 12.39 6.49
CA PHE A 51 4.28 13.66 6.78
C PHE A 51 3.28 14.81 7.04
N LEU A 52 1.99 14.61 6.72
CA LEU A 52 0.93 15.55 7.05
C LEU A 52 0.44 15.34 8.49
N PRO A 53 -0.15 16.37 9.13
CA PRO A 53 -0.70 16.25 10.48
C PRO A 53 -1.72 15.11 10.58
N THR A 54 -1.70 14.33 11.66
CA THR A 54 -2.65 13.22 11.82
C THR A 54 -4.10 13.70 11.92
N HIS A 55 -4.36 14.92 12.40
CA HIS A 55 -5.70 15.50 12.44
C HIS A 55 -5.74 16.87 11.76
N ILE A 56 -6.89 17.21 11.18
CA ILE A 56 -7.17 18.56 10.67
C ILE A 56 -7.93 19.38 11.72
N ALA A 57 -8.30 20.61 11.38
CA ALA A 57 -9.09 21.47 12.26
C ALA A 57 -10.39 20.75 12.69
N HIS A 58 -10.73 20.85 13.97
CA HIS A 58 -11.84 20.15 14.62
C HIS A 58 -11.69 18.62 14.60
N PRO A 59 -10.80 18.06 15.45
CA PRO A 59 -10.68 16.62 15.63
C PRO A 59 -12.05 15.99 15.92
N ARG A 60 -12.30 14.80 15.34
CA ARG A 60 -13.58 14.05 15.45
C ARG A 60 -14.76 14.64 14.68
N SER A 61 -14.56 15.70 13.89
CA SER A 61 -15.58 16.12 12.92
C SER A 61 -15.70 15.09 11.78
N PRO A 62 -16.82 15.06 11.03
CA PRO A 62 -16.94 14.20 9.85
C PRO A 62 -15.85 14.43 8.81
N LEU A 63 -15.36 15.67 8.70
CA LEU A 63 -14.26 16.03 7.81
C LEU A 63 -12.93 15.45 8.31
N ASP A 64 -12.66 15.52 9.62
CA ASP A 64 -11.49 14.89 10.22
C ASP A 64 -11.54 13.37 10.05
N TRP A 65 -12.71 12.76 10.21
CA TRP A 65 -12.90 11.33 9.97
C TRP A 65 -12.60 10.94 8.52
N PHE A 66 -13.15 11.67 7.54
CA PHE A 66 -12.83 11.44 6.12
C PHE A 66 -11.34 11.65 5.82
N TYR A 67 -10.74 12.67 6.44
CA TYR A 67 -9.31 12.92 6.35
C TYR A 67 -8.48 11.74 6.89
N GLN A 68 -8.89 11.10 8.00
CA GLN A 68 -8.19 9.91 8.51
C GLN A 68 -8.15 8.79 7.46
N PHE A 69 -9.24 8.53 6.74
CA PHE A 69 -9.27 7.49 5.70
C PHE A 69 -8.35 7.78 4.52
N LEU A 70 -8.11 9.07 4.24
CA LEU A 70 -7.11 9.47 3.24
C LEU A 70 -5.70 9.41 3.80
N HIS A 71 -5.52 9.80 5.07
CA HIS A 71 -4.23 9.89 5.74
C HIS A 71 -3.60 8.51 5.98
N TYR A 72 -4.40 7.56 6.49
CA TYR A 72 -3.98 6.18 6.69
C TYR A 72 -3.94 5.41 5.36
N PRO A 73 -2.87 4.64 5.09
CA PRO A 73 -2.83 3.76 3.93
C PRO A 73 -3.97 2.73 4.04
N LEU A 74 -4.42 2.22 2.89
CA LEU A 74 -5.49 1.22 2.83
C LEU A 74 -5.29 0.01 3.78
N SER A 75 -4.05 -0.42 4.03
CA SER A 75 -3.74 -1.51 4.97
C SER A 75 -4.06 -1.15 6.43
N ASP A 76 -3.94 0.12 6.80
CA ASP A 76 -4.09 0.62 8.17
C ASP A 76 -5.52 1.12 8.44
N TRP A 77 -6.44 0.89 7.51
CA TRP A 77 -7.87 1.10 7.74
C TRP A 77 -8.43 0.16 8.82
N ASP A 78 -7.72 -0.91 9.16
CA ASP A 78 -8.00 -1.73 10.33
C ASP A 78 -8.06 -0.89 11.63
N ILE A 79 -7.19 0.12 11.78
CA ILE A 79 -7.20 1.05 12.92
C ILE A 79 -8.53 1.80 12.98
N LEU A 80 -8.99 2.31 11.83
CA LEU A 80 -10.17 3.15 11.74
C LEU A 80 -11.47 2.35 11.91
N LEU A 81 -11.48 1.10 11.47
CA LEU A 81 -12.66 0.24 11.46
C LEU A 81 -12.78 -0.63 12.71
N LEU A 82 -11.65 -1.10 13.25
CA LEU A 82 -11.60 -2.12 14.31
C LEU A 82 -10.95 -1.63 15.61
N SER A 83 -10.24 -0.49 15.59
CA SER A 83 -9.39 0.08 16.65
C SER A 83 -7.89 -0.19 16.48
N LEU A 84 -7.08 0.55 17.26
CA LEU A 84 -5.63 0.43 17.28
C LEU A 84 -5.13 -0.97 17.71
N ASP A 85 -5.91 -1.71 18.49
CA ASP A 85 -5.54 -3.07 18.92
C ASP A 85 -5.52 -4.07 17.75
N TRP A 86 -6.17 -3.71 16.64
CA TRP A 86 -6.16 -4.45 15.39
C TRP A 86 -5.16 -3.93 14.38
N HIS A 87 -4.33 -2.94 14.72
CA HIS A 87 -3.32 -2.42 13.79
C HIS A 87 -2.43 -3.56 13.30
N ARG A 88 -2.23 -3.61 11.98
CA ARG A 88 -1.50 -4.69 11.30
C ARG A 88 -2.26 -6.00 11.35
N PHE A 89 -3.57 -5.92 11.14
CA PHE A 89 -4.42 -7.08 11.00
C PHE A 89 -3.93 -7.92 9.82
N PHE A 90 -3.79 -9.23 10.04
CA PHE A 90 -3.10 -10.11 9.10
C PHE A 90 -3.72 -10.07 7.70
N LEU A 91 -5.03 -9.85 7.56
CA LEU A 91 -5.70 -9.78 6.26
C LEU A 91 -5.39 -8.48 5.51
N THR A 92 -5.49 -7.32 6.17
CA THR A 92 -5.20 -6.01 5.55
C THR A 92 -3.71 -5.85 5.26
N HIS A 93 -2.86 -6.57 6.00
CA HIS A 93 -1.42 -6.66 5.84
C HIS A 93 -0.97 -7.99 5.18
N SER A 94 -1.81 -8.56 4.33
CA SER A 94 -1.47 -9.69 3.47
C SER A 94 -1.68 -9.37 2.00
N LEU A 95 -1.27 -10.29 1.13
CA LEU A 95 -1.59 -10.25 -0.30
C LEU A 95 -3.09 -10.36 -0.59
N LEU A 96 -3.90 -10.96 0.29
CA LEU A 96 -5.25 -11.42 -0.04
C LEU A 96 -6.22 -10.27 -0.39
N ILE A 97 -6.45 -9.35 0.54
CA ILE A 97 -7.35 -8.20 0.32
C ILE A 97 -6.85 -7.32 -0.84
N PRO A 98 -5.54 -6.97 -0.91
CA PRO A 98 -4.97 -6.22 -2.03
C PRO A 98 -5.15 -6.89 -3.39
N ALA A 99 -5.00 -8.21 -3.47
CA ALA A 99 -5.19 -8.98 -4.71
C ALA A 99 -6.67 -8.96 -5.15
N ILE A 100 -7.61 -9.06 -4.21
CA ILE A 100 -9.05 -8.98 -4.52
C ILE A 100 -9.40 -7.58 -5.04
N LEU A 101 -8.96 -6.52 -4.33
CA LEU A 101 -9.17 -5.14 -4.76
C LEU A 101 -8.57 -4.89 -6.15
N LEU A 102 -7.37 -5.42 -6.40
CA LEU A 102 -6.75 -5.40 -7.71
C LEU A 102 -7.68 -6.00 -8.76
N ILE A 103 -8.08 -7.28 -8.61
CA ILE A 103 -8.93 -7.98 -9.57
C ILE A 103 -10.20 -7.19 -9.90
N MET A 104 -10.84 -6.60 -8.88
CA MET A 104 -12.04 -5.77 -9.08
C MET A 104 -11.76 -4.54 -9.95
N LEU A 105 -10.62 -3.90 -9.77
CA LEU A 105 -10.24 -2.68 -10.48
C LEU A 105 -9.77 -2.92 -11.92
N LEU A 106 -9.37 -4.14 -12.31
CA LEU A 106 -8.79 -4.41 -13.65
C LEU A 106 -9.77 -4.33 -14.81
N HIS A 107 -11.08 -4.26 -14.57
CA HIS A 107 -12.10 -4.32 -15.61
C HIS A 107 -12.15 -3.08 -16.53
N LYS A 108 -11.58 -1.94 -16.11
CA LYS A 108 -11.57 -0.69 -16.88
C LYS A 108 -10.16 -0.12 -16.99
N PRO A 109 -9.79 0.59 -18.07
CA PRO A 109 -8.43 1.15 -18.21
C PRO A 109 -8.00 2.13 -17.10
N SER A 110 -8.94 2.90 -16.53
CA SER A 110 -8.67 3.76 -15.37
C SER A 110 -8.51 2.96 -14.09
N GLY A 111 -9.39 1.99 -13.87
CA GLY A 111 -9.34 1.07 -12.74
C GLY A 111 -8.05 0.25 -12.74
N TYR A 112 -7.61 -0.24 -13.89
CA TYR A 112 -6.35 -0.97 -14.03
C TYR A 112 -5.16 -0.13 -13.54
N ARG A 113 -5.08 1.14 -13.97
CA ARG A 113 -4.01 2.06 -13.55
C ARG A 113 -4.07 2.36 -12.05
N LEU A 114 -5.27 2.60 -11.54
CA LEU A 114 -5.51 2.80 -10.11
C LEU A 114 -5.10 1.58 -9.29
N GLY A 115 -5.53 0.39 -9.69
CA GLY A 115 -5.18 -0.87 -9.06
C GLY A 115 -3.68 -1.12 -9.04
N MET A 116 -2.99 -0.89 -10.16
CA MET A 116 -1.53 -0.98 -10.21
C MET A 116 -0.85 -0.01 -9.24
N GLY A 117 -1.37 1.21 -9.12
CA GLY A 117 -0.93 2.18 -8.11
C GLY A 117 -1.11 1.65 -6.69
N VAL A 118 -2.31 1.13 -6.38
CA VAL A 118 -2.64 0.53 -5.08
C VAL A 118 -1.71 -0.63 -4.74
N ALA A 119 -1.42 -1.51 -5.69
CA ALA A 119 -0.53 -2.65 -5.46
C ALA A 119 0.90 -2.23 -5.13
N VAL A 120 1.44 -1.28 -5.91
CA VAL A 120 2.80 -0.77 -5.68
C VAL A 120 2.87 0.01 -4.37
N GLY A 121 1.85 0.79 -4.03
CA GLY A 121 1.83 1.56 -2.79
C GLY A 121 1.67 0.69 -1.55
N LEU A 122 0.76 -0.28 -1.56
CA LEU A 122 0.65 -1.28 -0.48
C LEU A 122 1.93 -2.09 -0.32
N SER A 123 2.55 -2.51 -1.43
CA SER A 123 3.83 -3.20 -1.38
C SER A 123 4.90 -2.34 -0.71
N SER A 124 4.98 -1.07 -1.10
CA SER A 124 5.89 -0.11 -0.48
C SER A 124 5.66 0.03 1.02
N HIS A 125 4.40 0.15 1.44
CA HIS A 125 4.04 0.24 2.86
C HIS A 125 4.49 -1.01 3.62
N LEU A 126 4.10 -2.21 3.17
CA LEU A 126 4.42 -3.46 3.86
C LEU A 126 5.93 -3.72 3.95
N ILE A 127 6.67 -3.45 2.87
CA ILE A 127 8.14 -3.61 2.86
C ILE A 127 8.77 -2.59 3.82
N TRP A 128 8.35 -1.33 3.77
CA TRP A 128 8.89 -0.31 4.67
C TRP A 128 8.64 -0.65 6.12
N ASP A 129 7.42 -1.07 6.45
CA ASP A 129 7.05 -1.51 7.79
C ASP A 129 7.89 -2.70 8.25
N ALA A 130 8.11 -3.70 7.38
CA ALA A 130 8.99 -4.81 7.70
C ALA A 130 10.42 -4.36 8.03
N LEU A 131 10.96 -3.40 7.28
CA LEU A 131 12.32 -2.90 7.47
C LEU A 131 12.45 -2.07 8.74
N THR A 132 11.48 -1.20 9.03
CA THR A 132 11.64 -0.13 10.02
C THR A 132 10.90 -0.33 11.33
N CYS A 133 9.86 -1.17 11.38
CA CYS A 133 9.11 -1.38 12.63
C CYS A 133 9.99 -1.97 13.74
N SER A 134 9.56 -1.75 14.98
CA SER A 134 10.19 -2.35 16.16
C SER A 134 9.97 -3.86 16.18
N LEU A 135 10.90 -4.62 16.79
CA LEU A 135 10.71 -6.06 17.04
C LEU A 135 9.51 -6.36 17.95
N ARG A 136 9.03 -5.34 18.68
CA ARG A 136 7.82 -5.46 19.50
C ARG A 136 6.54 -5.26 18.70
N THR A 137 6.59 -4.79 17.46
CA THR A 137 5.37 -4.50 16.70
C THR A 137 4.73 -5.81 16.21
N PRO A 138 3.43 -6.07 16.54
CA PRO A 138 2.77 -7.30 16.15
C PRO A 138 2.17 -7.23 14.74
N VAL A 139 1.98 -8.41 14.13
CA VAL A 139 0.95 -8.65 13.12
C VAL A 139 -0.14 -9.45 13.83
N VAL A 140 -1.37 -8.92 13.81
CA VAL A 140 -2.48 -9.38 14.65
C VAL A 140 -3.40 -10.31 13.85
N PHE A 141 -3.67 -11.50 14.38
CA PHE A 141 -4.68 -12.42 13.82
C PHE A 141 -5.98 -12.34 14.63
N ILE A 142 -5.86 -12.33 15.95
CA ILE A 142 -6.96 -12.16 16.89
C ILE A 142 -6.43 -11.28 18.01
N THR A 143 -7.02 -10.09 18.20
CA THR A 143 -6.55 -9.13 19.21
C THR A 143 -6.41 -9.79 20.59
N HIS A 144 -5.28 -9.56 21.27
CA HIS A 144 -4.91 -10.14 22.57
C HIS A 144 -4.75 -11.68 22.65
N TRP A 145 -5.07 -12.44 21.60
CA TRP A 145 -5.04 -13.91 21.63
C TRP A 145 -3.99 -14.51 20.69
N LEU A 146 -3.86 -13.98 19.47
CA LEU A 146 -2.99 -14.54 18.45
C LEU A 146 -2.32 -13.44 17.62
N GLU A 147 -1.00 -13.39 17.71
CA GLU A 147 -0.15 -12.42 17.03
C GLU A 147 1.24 -13.01 16.76
N ILE A 148 1.91 -12.48 15.73
CA ILE A 148 3.33 -12.76 15.48
C ILE A 148 4.13 -11.48 15.64
N ARG A 149 5.33 -11.56 16.24
CA ARG A 149 6.22 -10.42 16.51
C ARG A 149 7.64 -10.70 16.02
N GLY A 150 8.54 -9.72 16.20
CA GLY A 150 9.95 -9.86 15.89
C GLY A 150 10.22 -10.16 14.42
N TYR A 151 11.19 -11.04 14.15
CA TYR A 151 11.56 -11.42 12.79
C TYR A 151 10.45 -12.13 12.03
N TRP A 152 9.53 -12.83 12.72
CA TRP A 152 8.39 -13.48 12.09
C TRP A 152 7.39 -12.46 11.55
N GLY A 153 7.02 -11.46 12.35
CA GLY A 153 6.16 -10.36 11.91
C GLY A 153 6.80 -9.54 10.77
N LYS A 154 8.09 -9.22 10.89
CA LYS A 154 8.83 -8.56 9.80
C LYS A 154 8.88 -9.39 8.54
N GLY A 155 9.17 -10.68 8.66
CA GLY A 155 9.20 -11.63 7.54
C GLY A 155 7.84 -11.73 6.84
N TRP A 156 6.75 -11.81 7.61
CA TRP A 156 5.39 -11.81 7.08
C TRP A 156 5.11 -10.59 6.21
N LEU A 157 5.39 -9.39 6.73
CA LEU A 157 5.18 -8.13 6.02
C LEU A 157 6.05 -8.03 4.76
N LEU A 158 7.34 -8.41 4.86
CA LEU A 158 8.27 -8.37 3.74
C LEU A 158 7.83 -9.33 2.62
N ILE A 159 7.49 -10.57 2.96
CA ILE A 159 7.05 -11.58 1.99
C ILE A 159 5.77 -11.13 1.29
N ASN A 160 4.75 -10.66 2.03
CA ASN A 160 3.51 -10.18 1.43
C ASN A 160 3.73 -8.94 0.56
N GLY A 161 4.56 -7.99 1.02
CA GLY A 161 4.92 -6.81 0.23
C GLY A 161 5.66 -7.16 -1.06
N MET A 162 6.60 -8.11 -1.02
CA MET A 162 7.32 -8.58 -2.20
C MET A 162 6.41 -9.34 -3.17
N LEU A 163 5.55 -10.24 -2.66
CA LEU A 163 4.60 -10.99 -3.47
C LEU A 163 3.60 -10.05 -4.17
N LEU A 164 3.13 -9.00 -3.50
CA LEU A 164 2.23 -8.02 -4.09
C LEU A 164 2.90 -7.20 -5.20
N PHE A 165 4.16 -6.79 -5.01
CA PHE A 165 4.94 -6.14 -6.07
C PHE A 165 5.13 -7.04 -7.28
N TRP A 166 5.53 -8.29 -7.03
CA TRP A 166 5.73 -9.29 -8.06
C TRP A 166 4.43 -9.58 -8.82
N PHE A 167 3.30 -9.68 -8.10
CA PHE A 167 1.99 -9.89 -8.70
C PHE A 167 1.59 -8.72 -9.62
N ALA A 168 1.78 -7.47 -9.19
CA ALA A 168 1.53 -6.29 -10.02
C ALA A 168 2.39 -6.29 -11.30
N TRP A 169 3.68 -6.63 -11.17
CA TRP A 169 4.59 -6.72 -12.31
C TRP A 169 4.19 -7.83 -13.29
N PHE A 170 3.91 -9.02 -12.76
CA PHE A 170 3.48 -10.17 -13.55
C PHE A 170 2.19 -9.88 -14.32
N LEU A 171 1.20 -9.32 -13.64
CA LEU A 171 -0.08 -8.97 -14.24
C LEU A 171 0.07 -7.93 -15.34
N HIS A 172 0.91 -6.90 -15.14
CA HIS A 172 1.20 -5.93 -16.19
C HIS A 172 1.82 -6.57 -17.43
N ARG A 173 2.82 -7.44 -17.25
CA ARG A 173 3.45 -8.15 -18.36
C ARG A 173 2.44 -8.97 -19.15
N LYS A 174 1.57 -9.72 -18.47
CA LYS A 174 0.55 -10.54 -19.12
C LYS A 174 -0.43 -9.72 -19.94
N THR A 175 -0.94 -8.61 -19.41
CA THR A 175 -1.86 -7.74 -20.15
C THR A 175 -1.19 -7.12 -21.39
N HIS A 176 0.09 -6.76 -21.31
CA HIS A 176 0.82 -6.19 -22.43
C HIS A 176 1.13 -7.23 -23.53
N GLU A 177 1.48 -8.46 -23.15
CA GLU A 177 1.68 -9.58 -24.08
C GLU A 177 0.40 -9.90 -24.86
N SER A 178 -0.75 -9.99 -24.19
CA SER A 178 -2.04 -10.24 -24.86
C SER A 178 -2.43 -9.14 -25.85
N SER A 179 -2.15 -7.87 -25.52
CA SER A 179 -2.48 -6.73 -26.39
C SER A 179 -1.64 -6.69 -27.67
N THR A 180 -0.35 -7.05 -27.56
CA THR A 180 0.56 -7.11 -28.72
C THR A 180 0.31 -8.30 -29.63
N ALA A 181 -0.14 -9.44 -29.09
CA ALA A 181 -0.54 -10.60 -29.88
C ALA A 181 -1.75 -10.32 -30.76
N LEU A 182 -2.79 -9.66 -30.22
CA LEU A 182 -4.01 -9.32 -30.95
C LEU A 182 -3.74 -8.40 -32.15
N HIS A 183 -2.81 -7.45 -32.00
CA HIS A 183 -2.44 -6.53 -33.09
C HIS A 183 -1.63 -7.15 -34.22
N LYS A 184 -1.02 -8.32 -34.01
CA LYS A 184 -0.28 -9.04 -35.07
C LYS A 184 -1.18 -9.94 -35.92
N THR A 185 -2.40 -10.22 -35.46
CA THR A 185 -3.35 -11.12 -36.12
C THR A 185 -4.43 -10.40 -36.92
N THR A 186 -4.42 -9.07 -36.92
CA THR A 186 -5.31 -8.18 -37.70
C THR A 186 -4.53 -7.45 -38.77
#